data_AF-A0A6J4HCQ4-F1
#
_entry.id   AF-A0A6J4HCQ4-F1
#
_cell.length_a   1.000
_cell.length_b   1.000
_cell.length_c   1.000
_cell.angle_alpha   90.00
_cell.angle_beta   90.00
_cell.angle_gamma   90.00
#
_symmetry.space_group_name_H-M   'P 1'
#
loop_
_entity.id
_entity.type
_entity.pdbx_description
1 polymer ?
#
loop_
_entity_poly.entity_id
_entity_poly.type
_entity_poly.pdbx_seq_one_letter_code
_entity_poly.pdbx_strand_id
1 'polypeptide(L)' 'MLLDLPKLRIFLAVARAGSFTRAAEELGLRQPTVSQQVQVLERGL' A
#
# COMPACT_ATOMS: atom_id res chain seq x y z
N MET A 1 -17.49 -8.27 -2.69
CA MET A 1 -16.59 -7.26 -2.11
C MET A 1 -15.98 -7.85 -0.85
N LEU A 2 -14.80 -8.43 -0.97
CA LEU A 2 -13.99 -8.83 0.20
C LEU A 2 -12.88 -7.80 0.31
N LEU A 3 -12.77 -7.14 1.45
CA LEU A 3 -11.68 -6.22 1.76
C LEU A 3 -10.36 -6.96 1.50
N ASP A 4 -9.58 -6.50 0.53
CA ASP A 4 -8.35 -7.19 0.13
C ASP A 4 -7.25 -6.91 1.16
N LEU A 5 -7.11 -7.82 2.13
CA LEU A 5 -6.22 -7.71 3.29
C LEU A 5 -4.77 -7.29 2.92
N PRO A 6 -4.15 -7.81 1.85
CA PRO A 6 -2.89 -7.29 1.30
C PRO A 6 -2.88 -5.77 1.05
N LYS A 7 -3.95 -5.20 0.47
CA LYS A 7 -4.03 -3.76 0.17
C LYS A 7 -4.08 -2.94 1.45
N LEU A 8 -4.82 -3.41 2.46
CA LEU A 8 -4.86 -2.75 3.77
C LEU A 8 -3.52 -2.80 4.50
N ARG A 9 -2.76 -3.90 4.37
CA ARG A 9 -1.40 -4.00 4.94
C ARG A 9 -0.46 -3.00 4.28
N ILE A 10 -0.52 -2.88 2.96
CA ILE A 10 0.27 -1.90 2.20
C ILE A 10 -0.13 -0.47 2.60
N PHE A 11 -1.43 -0.18 2.66
CA PHE A 11 -1.94 1.11 3.09
C PHE A 11 -1.46 1.49 4.50
N LEU A 12 -1.55 0.57 5.46
CA LEU A 12 -1.08 0.79 6.82
C LEU A 12 0.44 1.01 6.89
N ALA A 13 1.22 0.29 6.08
CA ALA A 13 2.67 0.50 5.99
C ALA A 13 2.99 1.89 5.45
N VAL A 14 2.31 2.34 4.39
CA VAL A 14 2.46 3.70 3.85
C VAL A 14 2.09 4.76 4.89
N ALA A 15 0.96 4.58 5.60
CA ALA A 15 0.51 5.50 6.62
C ALA A 15 1.50 5.61 7.80
N ARG A 16 2.13 4.51 8.20
CA ARG A 16 3.16 4.48 9.25
C ARG A 16 4.48 5.09 8.81
N ALA A 17 4.93 4.78 7.59
CA ALA A 17 6.19 5.25 7.05
C ALA A 17 6.15 6.73 6.59
N GLY A 18 4.95 7.25 6.29
CA GLY A 18 4.74 8.58 5.70
C GLY A 18 5.34 8.72 4.28
N SER A 19 5.73 7.61 3.65
CA SER A 19 6.42 7.59 2.36
C SER A 19 6.20 6.26 1.65
N PHE A 20 5.81 6.32 0.38
CA PHE A 20 5.67 5.13 -0.47
C PHE A 20 7.01 4.43 -0.70
N THR A 21 8.12 5.17 -0.79
CA THR A 21 9.45 4.59 -0.99
C THR A 21 9.88 3.79 0.23
N ARG A 22 9.77 4.38 1.43
CA ARG A 22 10.11 3.67 2.69
C ARG A 22 9.21 2.47 2.93
N ALA A 23 7.90 2.60 2.70
CA ALA A 23 6.99 1.47 2.81
C ALA A 23 7.32 0.34 1.84
N ALA A 24 7.77 0.65 0.62
CA ALA A 24 8.21 -0.35 -0.34
C ALA A 24 9.49 -1.07 0.10
N GLU A 25 10.46 -0.33 0.64
CA GLU A 25 11.69 -0.90 1.23
C GLU A 25 11.35 -1.84 2.39
N GLU A 26 10.51 -1.41 3.34
CA GLU A 26 10.07 -2.21 4.49
C GLU A 26 9.34 -3.49 4.07
N LEU A 27 8.56 -3.43 2.98
CA LEU A 27 7.78 -4.57 2.48
C LEU A 27 8.57 -5.46 1.50
N GLY A 28 9.80 -5.10 1.13
CA GLY A 28 10.55 -5.81 0.09
C GLY A 28 9.89 -5.73 -1.29
N LEU A 29 9.17 -4.65 -1.56
CA LEU A 29 8.43 -4.42 -2.81
C LEU A 29 9.06 -3.27 -3.60
N ARG A 30 8.65 -3.13 -4.86
CA ARG A 30 8.95 -1.93 -5.64
C ARG A 30 7.95 -0.84 -5.30
N GLN A 31 8.41 0.42 -5.22
CA GLN A 31 7.56 1.57 -4.91
C GLN A 31 6.33 1.70 -5.84
N PRO A 32 6.42 1.45 -7.17
CA PRO A 32 5.25 1.49 -8.06
C PRO A 32 4.17 0.45 -7.70
N THR A 33 4.57 -0.70 -7.16
CA THR A 33 3.62 -1.72 -6.68
C THR A 33 2.84 -1.19 -5.48
N VAL A 34 3.52 -0.56 -4.53
CA VAL A 34 2.90 -0.01 -3.32
C VAL A 34 1.92 1.11 -3.68
N SER A 35 2.33 2.06 -4.52
CA SER A 35 1.45 3.18 -4.92
C SER A 35 0.22 2.70 -5.71
N GLN A 36 0.38 1.74 -6.63
CA GLN A 36 -0.74 1.20 -7.39
C GLN A 36 -1.76 0.48 -6.48
N GLN A 37 -1.29 -0.31 -5.51
CA GLN A 37 -2.18 -1.04 -4.60
C GLN A 37 -2.96 -0.10 -3.68
N VAL A 38 -2.36 1.01 -3.23
CA VAL A 38 -3.07 2.05 -2.48
C VAL A 38 -4.11 2.75 -3.35
N GLN A 39 -3.77 3.14 -4.59
CA GLN A 39 -4.76 3.75 -5.49
C GLN A 39 -5.94 2.82 -5.80
N VAL A 40 -5.71 1.52 -5.96
CA VAL A 40 -6.80 0.55 -6.17
C VAL A 40 -7.70 0.49 -4.94
N LEU A 41 -7.12 0.51 -3.73
CA LEU A 41 -7.88 0.53 -2.48
C LEU A 41 -8.73 1.81 -2.39
N GLU A 42 -8.14 2.97 -2.65
CA GLU A 42 -8.81 4.28 -2.58
C GLU A 42 -9.95 4.43 -3.60
N ARG A 43 -9.82 3.85 -4.80
CA ARG A 43 -10.90 3.84 -5.80
C ARG A 43 -12.12 3.00 -5.40
N GLY A 44 -11.95 2.10 -4.44
CA GLY A 44 -13.02 1.26 -3.90
C GLY A 44 -13.72 1.85 -2.67
N LEU A 45 -13.28 3.03 -2.20
CA LEU A 45 -13.91 3.83 -1.14
C LEU A 45 -14.82 4.88 -1.77
#